data_AF-A0A1Y4HF43-F1
#
_entry.id   AF-A0A1Y4HF43-F1
#
_cell.length_a   1.000
_cell.length_b   1.000
_cell.length_c   1.000
_cell.angle_alpha   90.00
_cell.angle_beta   90.00
_cell.angle_gamma   90.00
#
_symmetry.space_group_name_H-M   'P 1'
#
loop_
_entity.id
_entity.type
_entity.pdbx_description
1 polymer ?
#
loop_
_entity_poly.entity_id
_entity_poly.type
_entity_poly.pdbx_seq_one_letter_code
_entity_poly.pdbx_strand_id
1 'polypeptide(L)'
;MLGQYRTSISKSNLDQIRNRAMTPSEMIDFLEEGALYRSFTDVLRSVYPGEDLAERLRTQLCSFSAEPPDKKEMDALRKNISNWLRGNVVPQNREQIFKICFALGLTEAQASWVLASTAETGIHYRSPKELVYAFALRTARSYPEAVALDREMAEIYGPIVEAAEAERIARWKKKEKIHHETRAEAHRIQQQREKRGLEAEPYLGVTELDDPPSFYTQRVAHQFEKVTTVEQLRSFFLQHSADLGVIHESAYEKFWRLLLVLQEPDDSIVYPSQEDAFYSLDKIAQTYFRMHVPVDKKTAGYDYLQKAVKKNWPGTSELQKMKARKIDVSRKALLLLFLITEDFLFSDDLQYSDQSEEDAAWFLPQEDESPRDQLEIVLSKINLFLVTYGMNQLDPGSPFDCLVLYALAATYEGEFLSDKFSCALRALFAEETADPQ
;
A
#
# COMPACT_ATOMS: atom_id res chain seq x y z
N MET A 1 -17.41 -9.44 5.84
CA MET A 1 -17.42 -9.37 4.34
C MET A 1 -18.55 -8.50 3.74
N LEU A 2 -18.59 -7.17 3.99
CA LEU A 2 -19.61 -6.28 3.39
C LEU A 2 -18.96 -5.00 2.84
N GLY A 3 -18.46 -5.06 1.61
CA GLY A 3 -17.98 -3.86 0.90
C GLY A 3 -17.01 -4.07 -0.25
N GLN A 4 -16.41 -5.26 -0.39
CA GLN A 4 -15.44 -5.55 -1.44
C GLN A 4 -16.13 -5.56 -2.82
N TYR A 5 -15.57 -4.78 -3.75
CA TYR A 5 -16.03 -4.62 -5.14
C TYR A 5 -17.33 -3.83 -5.32
N ARG A 6 -17.35 -2.57 -4.82
CA ARG A 6 -18.52 -1.67 -4.94
C ARG A 6 -18.89 -1.29 -6.37
N THR A 7 -18.02 -1.52 -7.36
CA THR A 7 -18.29 -1.12 -8.76
C THR A 7 -18.54 -2.31 -9.66
N SER A 8 -19.36 -2.12 -10.69
CA SER A 8 -19.58 -3.09 -11.76
C SER A 8 -18.28 -3.53 -12.43
N ILE A 9 -17.33 -2.60 -12.58
CA ILE A 9 -15.98 -2.83 -13.10
C ILE A 9 -15.24 -3.87 -12.25
N SER A 10 -15.09 -3.62 -10.95
CA SER A 10 -14.34 -4.52 -10.06
C SER A 10 -14.98 -5.91 -9.97
N LYS A 11 -16.33 -5.98 -9.97
CA LYS A 11 -17.06 -7.25 -9.98
C LYS A 11 -16.82 -8.04 -11.27
N SER A 12 -16.97 -7.37 -12.42
CA SER A 12 -16.75 -7.98 -13.74
C SER A 12 -15.34 -8.57 -13.87
N ASN A 13 -14.31 -7.79 -13.51
CA ASN A 13 -12.93 -8.27 -13.62
C ASN A 13 -12.66 -9.44 -12.66
N LEU A 14 -13.17 -9.38 -11.43
CA LEU A 14 -13.01 -10.47 -10.48
C LEU A 14 -13.74 -11.75 -10.90
N ASP A 15 -14.97 -11.63 -11.42
CA ASP A 15 -15.74 -12.79 -11.90
C ASP A 15 -15.04 -13.47 -13.08
N GLN A 16 -14.38 -12.70 -13.95
CA GLN A 16 -13.58 -13.27 -15.03
C GLN A 16 -12.33 -13.99 -14.50
N ILE A 17 -11.59 -13.38 -13.56
CA ILE A 17 -10.40 -14.00 -12.95
C ILE A 17 -10.77 -15.27 -12.17
N ARG A 18 -11.89 -15.25 -11.43
CA ARG A 18 -12.35 -16.39 -10.60
C ARG A 18 -12.81 -17.59 -11.40
N ASN A 19 -13.41 -17.37 -12.57
CA ASN A 19 -14.09 -18.43 -13.33
C ASN A 19 -13.28 -18.93 -14.53
N ARG A 20 -12.13 -18.31 -14.85
CA ARG A 20 -11.30 -18.68 -15.99
C ARG A 20 -9.83 -18.71 -15.62
N ALA A 21 -9.21 -19.89 -15.68
CA ALA A 21 -7.76 -19.99 -15.72
C ALA A 21 -7.25 -19.37 -17.03
N MET A 22 -6.29 -18.45 -16.93
CA MET A 22 -5.69 -17.79 -18.09
C MET A 22 -4.19 -18.07 -18.12
N THR A 23 -3.64 -18.33 -19.30
CA THR A 23 -2.18 -18.31 -19.54
C THR A 23 -1.64 -16.88 -19.46
N PRO A 24 -0.31 -16.67 -19.30
CA PRO A 24 0.25 -15.32 -19.24
C PRO A 24 -0.14 -14.43 -20.43
N SER A 25 -0.17 -14.98 -21.64
CA SER A 25 -0.60 -14.25 -22.84
C SER A 25 -2.09 -13.90 -22.81
N GLU A 26 -2.97 -14.86 -22.49
CA GLU A 26 -4.42 -14.58 -22.37
C GLU A 26 -4.73 -13.56 -21.27
N MET A 27 -3.92 -13.52 -20.21
CA MET A 27 -4.02 -12.50 -19.18
C MET A 27 -3.66 -11.12 -19.72
N ILE A 28 -2.61 -11.00 -20.53
CA ILE A 28 -2.24 -9.71 -21.13
C ILE A 28 -3.33 -9.26 -22.08
N ASP A 29 -3.83 -10.15 -22.94
CA ASP A 29 -4.97 -9.86 -23.81
C ASP A 29 -6.19 -9.39 -23.00
N PHE A 30 -6.48 -10.07 -21.88
CA PHE A 30 -7.53 -9.64 -20.96
C PHE A 30 -7.22 -8.28 -20.34
N LEU A 31 -6.01 -8.01 -19.85
CA LEU A 31 -5.67 -6.74 -19.23
C LEU A 31 -5.62 -5.57 -20.23
N GLU A 32 -5.26 -5.82 -21.49
CA GLU A 32 -5.20 -4.79 -22.53
C GLU A 32 -6.55 -4.48 -23.16
N GLU A 33 -7.35 -5.52 -23.45
CA GLU A 33 -8.58 -5.38 -24.24
C GLU A 33 -9.87 -5.69 -23.46
N GLY A 34 -9.79 -6.59 -22.47
CA GLY A 34 -10.96 -7.11 -21.75
C GLY A 34 -11.23 -6.46 -20.38
N ALA A 35 -10.20 -5.92 -19.73
CA ALA A 35 -10.26 -5.41 -18.37
C ALA A 35 -10.76 -3.98 -18.36
N LEU A 36 -11.76 -3.72 -17.53
CA LEU A 36 -12.23 -2.37 -17.29
C LEU A 36 -11.37 -1.73 -16.20
N TYR A 37 -10.71 -0.61 -16.50
CA TYR A 37 -9.97 0.16 -15.50
C TYR A 37 -10.73 1.41 -15.10
N ARG A 38 -10.75 1.69 -13.80
CA ARG A 38 -11.39 2.91 -13.30
C ARG A 38 -10.40 4.06 -13.41
N SER A 39 -10.70 5.05 -14.25
CA SER A 39 -9.90 6.28 -14.29
C SER A 39 -10.27 7.22 -13.14
N PHE A 40 -9.37 8.14 -12.82
CA PHE A 40 -9.67 9.23 -11.88
C PHE A 40 -10.89 10.05 -12.32
N THR A 41 -11.08 10.24 -13.63
CA THR A 41 -12.24 10.94 -14.18
C THR A 41 -13.54 10.19 -13.87
N ASP A 42 -13.55 8.86 -13.99
CA ASP A 42 -14.75 8.04 -13.72
C ASP A 42 -15.16 8.16 -12.26
N VAL A 43 -14.18 8.16 -11.35
CA VAL A 43 -14.42 8.38 -9.92
C VAL A 43 -15.02 9.76 -9.68
N LEU A 44 -14.44 10.81 -10.25
CA LEU A 44 -14.95 12.18 -10.11
C LEU A 44 -16.39 12.31 -10.60
N ARG A 45 -16.72 11.73 -11.77
CA ARG A 45 -18.08 11.75 -12.32
C ARG A 45 -19.06 10.93 -11.50
N SER A 46 -18.59 9.87 -10.84
CA SER A 46 -19.44 9.07 -9.96
C SER A 46 -19.73 9.75 -8.63
N VAL A 47 -18.78 10.49 -8.05
CA VAL A 47 -19.01 11.24 -6.80
C VAL A 47 -19.70 12.58 -7.03
N TYR A 48 -19.56 13.14 -8.24
CA TYR A 48 -20.21 14.38 -8.65
C TYR A 48 -20.82 14.21 -10.06
N PRO A 49 -22.11 13.85 -10.16
CA PRO A 49 -22.78 13.61 -11.44
C PRO A 49 -23.24 14.90 -12.14
N GLY A 50 -23.00 16.09 -11.57
CA GLY A 50 -23.41 17.36 -12.16
C GLY A 50 -22.64 17.69 -13.45
N GLU A 51 -23.35 18.24 -14.44
CA GLU A 51 -22.77 18.62 -15.74
C GLU A 51 -21.79 19.80 -15.64
N ASP A 52 -21.85 20.56 -14.54
CA ASP A 52 -21.01 21.72 -14.24
C ASP A 52 -19.67 21.38 -13.57
N LEU A 53 -19.28 20.09 -13.52
CA LEU A 53 -18.08 19.60 -12.83
C LEU A 53 -16.82 20.46 -13.05
N ALA A 54 -16.51 20.80 -14.31
CA ALA A 54 -15.33 21.61 -14.65
C ALA A 54 -15.44 23.04 -14.09
N GLU A 55 -16.61 23.64 -14.19
CA GLU A 55 -16.88 25.01 -13.77
C GLU A 55 -16.91 25.13 -12.24
N ARG A 56 -17.48 24.13 -11.57
CA ARG A 56 -17.46 24.03 -10.11
C ARG A 56 -16.06 23.90 -9.56
N LEU A 57 -15.25 22.98 -10.10
CA LEU A 57 -13.84 22.84 -9.72
C LEU A 57 -13.08 24.14 -9.90
N ARG A 58 -13.24 24.80 -11.06
CA ARG A 58 -12.58 26.07 -11.36
C ARG A 58 -12.95 27.15 -10.35
N THR A 59 -14.25 27.34 -10.12
CA THR A 59 -14.76 28.39 -9.24
C THR A 59 -14.32 28.17 -7.80
N GLN A 60 -14.50 26.96 -7.29
CA GLN A 60 -14.22 26.64 -5.89
C GLN A 60 -12.71 26.62 -5.60
N LEU A 61 -11.89 26.00 -6.46
CA LEU A 61 -10.44 25.98 -6.27
C LEU A 61 -9.82 27.39 -6.31
N CYS A 62 -10.35 28.31 -7.13
CA CYS A 62 -9.92 29.71 -7.11
C CYS A 62 -10.24 30.42 -5.79
N SER A 63 -11.37 30.07 -5.15
CA SER A 63 -11.79 30.70 -3.89
C SER A 63 -11.01 30.26 -2.66
N PHE A 64 -10.16 29.22 -2.77
CA PHE A 64 -9.38 28.73 -1.63
C PHE A 64 -8.14 29.57 -1.32
N SER A 65 -7.67 30.37 -2.29
CA SER A 65 -6.56 31.29 -2.09
C SER A 65 -7.05 32.55 -1.38
N ALA A 66 -6.25 33.05 -0.42
CA ALA A 66 -6.54 34.32 0.25
C ALA A 66 -6.44 35.52 -0.71
N GLU A 67 -5.56 35.42 -1.70
CA GLU A 67 -5.41 36.40 -2.78
C GLU A 67 -6.05 35.86 -4.06
N PRO A 68 -6.73 36.71 -4.86
CA PRO A 68 -7.26 36.30 -6.16
C PRO A 68 -6.13 35.80 -7.06
N PRO A 69 -6.27 34.62 -7.68
CA PRO A 69 -5.23 34.09 -8.55
C PRO A 69 -5.01 35.01 -9.76
N ASP A 70 -3.75 35.15 -10.17
CA ASP A 70 -3.43 35.93 -11.36
C ASP A 70 -3.90 35.21 -12.64
N LYS A 71 -3.83 35.91 -13.79
CA LYS A 71 -4.26 35.33 -15.08
C LYS A 71 -3.52 34.03 -15.43
N LYS A 72 -2.23 33.95 -15.12
CA LYS A 72 -1.38 32.79 -15.44
C LYS A 72 -1.75 31.60 -14.56
N GLU A 73 -2.02 31.83 -13.28
CA GLU A 73 -2.50 30.81 -12.34
C GLU A 73 -3.88 30.28 -12.73
N MET A 74 -4.79 31.16 -13.15
CA MET A 74 -6.10 30.78 -13.66
C MET A 74 -6.00 29.90 -14.93
N ASP A 75 -5.13 30.28 -15.88
CA ASP A 75 -4.91 29.52 -17.11
C ASP A 75 -4.28 28.14 -16.81
N ALA A 76 -3.34 28.07 -15.87
CA ALA A 76 -2.74 26.83 -15.42
C ALA A 76 -3.76 25.90 -14.74
N LEU A 77 -4.61 26.45 -13.86
CA LEU A 77 -5.68 25.70 -13.20
C LEU A 77 -6.69 25.14 -14.23
N ARG A 78 -7.12 25.95 -15.20
CA ARG A 78 -8.02 25.50 -16.27
C ARG A 78 -7.41 24.35 -17.08
N LYS A 79 -6.12 24.45 -17.42
CA LYS A 79 -5.40 23.38 -18.12
C LYS A 79 -5.33 22.11 -17.28
N ASN A 80 -5.04 22.22 -15.99
CA ASN A 80 -4.98 21.09 -15.07
C ASN A 80 -6.34 20.39 -14.94
N ILE A 81 -7.42 21.14 -14.70
CA ILE A 81 -8.78 20.59 -14.64
C ILE A 81 -9.13 19.87 -15.95
N SER A 82 -8.85 20.49 -17.10
CA SER A 82 -9.10 19.85 -18.39
C SER A 82 -8.29 18.55 -18.58
N ASN A 83 -7.05 18.50 -18.10
CA ASN A 83 -6.22 17.29 -18.18
C ASN A 83 -6.75 16.19 -17.25
N TRP A 84 -7.22 16.54 -16.05
CA TRP A 84 -7.82 15.60 -15.11
C TRP A 84 -9.13 15.01 -15.64
N LEU A 85 -9.98 15.83 -16.25
CA LEU A 85 -11.27 15.38 -16.79
C LEU A 85 -11.18 14.64 -18.13
N ARG A 86 -10.02 14.68 -18.79
CA ARG A 86 -9.70 13.86 -19.97
C ARG A 86 -9.00 12.55 -19.61
N GLY A 87 -8.66 12.34 -18.33
CA GLY A 87 -7.89 11.17 -17.89
C GLY A 87 -6.39 11.22 -18.24
N ASN A 88 -5.89 12.34 -18.79
CA ASN A 88 -4.50 12.47 -19.22
C ASN A 88 -3.52 12.55 -18.05
N VAL A 89 -3.95 13.16 -16.94
CA VAL A 89 -3.12 13.40 -15.75
C VAL A 89 -3.98 13.18 -14.52
N VAL A 90 -3.35 12.66 -13.45
CA VAL A 90 -3.97 12.52 -12.13
C VAL A 90 -3.20 13.39 -11.14
N PRO A 91 -3.86 14.14 -10.24
CA PRO A 91 -3.19 14.86 -9.17
C PRO A 91 -2.28 13.92 -8.36
N GLN A 92 -1.01 14.30 -8.16
CA GLN A 92 -0.05 13.49 -7.40
C GLN A 92 0.05 13.92 -5.92
N ASN A 93 -0.40 15.13 -5.60
CA ASN A 93 -0.35 15.68 -4.25
C ASN A 93 -1.67 15.40 -3.52
N ARG A 94 -1.60 14.72 -2.37
CA ARG A 94 -2.76 14.45 -1.48
C ARG A 94 -3.51 15.72 -1.10
N GLU A 95 -2.80 16.82 -0.84
CA GLU A 95 -3.40 18.13 -0.56
C GLU A 95 -4.28 18.62 -1.71
N GLN A 96 -3.81 18.45 -2.95
CA GLN A 96 -4.57 18.85 -4.13
C GLN A 96 -5.83 17.99 -4.30
N ILE A 97 -5.76 16.72 -3.92
CA ILE A 97 -6.91 15.81 -3.94
C ILE A 97 -7.93 16.23 -2.88
N PHE A 98 -7.51 16.56 -1.66
CA PHE A 98 -8.41 17.12 -0.64
C PHE A 98 -9.08 18.40 -1.12
N LYS A 99 -8.33 19.34 -1.71
CA LYS A 99 -8.93 20.55 -2.32
C LYS A 99 -10.00 20.21 -3.34
N ILE A 100 -9.78 19.20 -4.19
CA ILE A 100 -10.80 18.72 -5.14
C ILE A 100 -12.03 18.20 -4.38
N CYS A 101 -11.85 17.39 -3.33
CA CYS A 101 -12.95 16.88 -2.51
C CYS A 101 -13.78 18.00 -1.87
N PHE A 102 -13.12 19.01 -1.27
CA PHE A 102 -13.80 20.18 -0.70
C PHE A 102 -14.51 21.02 -1.77
N ALA A 103 -13.87 21.24 -2.92
CA ALA A 103 -14.45 22.00 -4.03
C ALA A 103 -15.75 21.36 -4.56
N LEU A 104 -15.80 20.04 -4.55
CA LEU A 104 -16.98 19.28 -4.95
C LEU A 104 -18.03 19.13 -3.83
N GLY A 105 -17.71 19.55 -2.59
CA GLY A 105 -18.60 19.39 -1.44
C GLY A 105 -18.84 17.93 -1.08
N LEU A 106 -17.81 17.09 -1.23
CA LEU A 106 -17.91 15.66 -0.95
C LEU A 106 -18.05 15.39 0.54
N THR A 107 -18.75 14.30 0.87
CA THR A 107 -18.71 13.70 2.20
C THR A 107 -17.35 13.07 2.49
N GLU A 108 -17.06 12.81 3.76
CA GLU A 108 -15.86 12.06 4.19
C GLU A 108 -15.70 10.72 3.45
N ALA A 109 -16.78 9.94 3.33
CA ALA A 109 -16.75 8.64 2.65
C ALA A 109 -16.43 8.77 1.16
N GLN A 110 -17.02 9.76 0.48
CA GLN A 110 -16.73 10.05 -0.93
C GLN A 110 -15.29 10.55 -1.12
N ALA A 111 -14.80 11.42 -0.22
CA ALA A 111 -13.44 11.92 -0.27
C ALA A 111 -12.41 10.79 -0.06
N SER A 112 -12.66 9.89 0.88
CA SER A 112 -11.84 8.69 1.09
C SER A 112 -11.78 7.83 -0.17
N TRP A 113 -12.90 7.66 -0.87
CA TRP A 113 -12.93 6.94 -2.15
C TRP A 113 -12.13 7.64 -3.27
N VAL A 114 -12.25 8.97 -3.39
CA VAL A 114 -11.45 9.74 -4.36
C VAL A 114 -9.96 9.62 -4.07
N LEU A 115 -9.54 9.77 -2.81
CA LEU A 115 -8.14 9.59 -2.39
C LEU A 115 -7.63 8.19 -2.74
N ALA A 116 -8.41 7.16 -2.38
CA ALA A 116 -8.09 5.76 -2.65
C ALA A 116 -7.84 5.47 -4.13
N SER A 117 -8.53 6.16 -5.04
CA SER A 117 -8.36 5.97 -6.49
C SER A 117 -7.05 6.50 -7.06
N THR A 118 -6.31 7.33 -6.32
CA THR A 118 -5.14 8.06 -6.84
C THR A 118 -3.87 7.88 -6.01
N ALA A 119 -3.99 7.61 -4.71
CA ALA A 119 -2.90 7.71 -3.75
C ALA A 119 -2.67 6.42 -2.95
N GLU A 120 -3.08 5.26 -3.50
CA GLU A 120 -2.94 3.90 -2.92
C GLU A 120 -3.71 3.63 -1.61
N THR A 121 -4.15 4.68 -0.92
CA THR A 121 -4.87 4.64 0.36
C THR A 121 -5.93 5.75 0.40
N GLY A 122 -7.05 5.50 1.09
CA GLY A 122 -8.06 6.52 1.40
C GLY A 122 -7.57 7.60 2.37
N ILE A 123 -8.48 8.18 3.16
CA ILE A 123 -8.12 9.11 4.25
C ILE A 123 -7.21 8.40 5.25
N HIS A 124 -6.09 9.04 5.60
CA HIS A 124 -5.19 8.57 6.64
C HIS A 124 -5.70 9.01 8.01
N TYR A 125 -6.49 8.16 8.67
CA TYR A 125 -6.94 8.40 10.07
C TYR A 125 -5.81 8.40 11.11
N ARG A 126 -4.57 8.21 10.66
CA ARG A 126 -3.33 8.32 11.43
C ARG A 126 -2.64 9.69 11.27
N SER A 127 -3.00 10.46 10.24
CA SER A 127 -2.47 11.80 10.01
C SER A 127 -3.36 12.80 10.74
N PRO A 128 -2.83 13.56 11.73
CA PRO A 128 -3.62 14.55 12.44
C PRO A 128 -4.31 15.54 11.49
N LYS A 129 -3.58 15.98 10.46
CA LYS A 129 -4.09 16.88 9.43
C LYS A 129 -5.25 16.27 8.63
N GLU A 130 -5.11 15.02 8.21
CA GLU A 130 -6.18 14.36 7.44
C GLU A 130 -7.39 14.03 8.31
N LEU A 131 -7.22 13.80 9.62
CA LEU A 131 -8.32 13.73 10.58
C LEU A 131 -9.09 15.05 10.64
N VAL A 132 -8.39 16.19 10.73
CA VAL A 132 -9.06 17.50 10.69
C VAL A 132 -9.83 17.68 9.38
N TYR A 133 -9.25 17.27 8.25
CA TYR A 133 -9.94 17.33 6.95
C TYR A 133 -11.14 16.40 6.88
N ALA A 134 -11.03 15.17 7.39
CA ALA A 134 -12.14 14.23 7.48
C ALA A 134 -13.29 14.79 8.34
N PHE A 135 -12.97 15.37 9.50
CA PHE A 135 -13.93 16.05 10.36
C PHE A 135 -14.60 17.23 9.65
N ALA A 136 -13.81 18.05 8.95
CA ALA A 136 -14.32 19.19 8.21
C ALA A 136 -15.27 18.77 7.08
N LEU A 137 -14.94 17.72 6.32
CA LEU A 137 -15.82 17.14 5.30
C LEU A 137 -17.12 16.59 5.92
N ARG A 138 -17.02 15.87 7.05
CA ARG A 138 -18.17 15.32 7.77
C ARG A 138 -19.11 16.41 8.29
N THR A 139 -18.55 17.55 8.72
CA THR A 139 -19.28 18.69 9.28
C THR A 139 -19.58 19.78 8.24
N ALA A 140 -19.39 19.49 6.95
CA ALA A 140 -19.68 20.38 5.82
C ALA A 140 -18.98 21.75 5.89
N ARG A 141 -17.76 21.79 6.45
CA ARG A 141 -16.91 22.98 6.49
C ARG A 141 -16.17 23.17 5.16
N SER A 142 -15.89 24.42 4.82
CA SER A 142 -15.08 24.78 3.67
C SER A 142 -13.60 24.42 3.88
N TYR A 143 -12.84 24.33 2.79
CA TYR A 143 -11.40 24.07 2.86
C TYR A 143 -10.62 25.14 3.66
N PRO A 144 -10.88 26.46 3.51
CA PRO A 144 -10.24 27.46 4.36
C PRO A 144 -10.53 27.29 5.86
N GLU A 145 -11.77 26.93 6.22
CA GLU A 145 -12.12 26.62 7.60
C GLU A 145 -11.39 25.37 8.11
N ALA A 146 -11.26 24.34 7.27
CA ALA A 146 -10.51 23.13 7.59
C ALA A 146 -9.02 23.43 7.84
N VAL A 147 -8.40 24.30 7.03
CA VAL A 147 -7.01 24.74 7.21
C VAL A 147 -6.85 25.57 8.49
N ALA A 148 -7.81 26.44 8.81
CA ALA A 148 -7.78 27.21 10.05
C ALA A 148 -7.90 26.30 11.28
N LEU A 149 -8.81 25.32 11.23
CA LEU A 149 -8.99 24.31 12.28
C LEU A 149 -7.74 23.42 12.44
N ASP A 150 -7.08 23.05 11.34
CA ASP A 150 -5.84 22.27 11.36
C ASP A 150 -4.74 23.03 12.10
N ARG A 151 -4.60 24.33 11.83
CA ARG A 151 -3.65 25.19 12.55
C ARG A 151 -3.96 25.27 14.04
N GLU A 152 -5.22 25.39 14.43
CA GLU A 152 -5.63 25.40 15.84
C GLU A 152 -5.32 24.06 16.52
N MET A 153 -5.68 22.93 15.89
CA MET A 153 -5.44 21.61 16.44
C MET A 153 -3.94 21.25 16.48
N ALA A 154 -3.14 21.78 15.55
CA ALA A 154 -1.69 21.56 15.50
C ALA A 154 -0.96 22.06 16.75
N GLU A 155 -1.47 23.10 17.41
CA GLU A 155 -0.94 23.57 18.70
C GLU A 155 -1.11 22.52 19.81
N ILE A 156 -2.05 21.60 19.65
CA ILE A 156 -2.36 20.54 20.60
C ILE A 156 -1.60 19.26 20.25
N TYR A 157 -1.79 18.74 19.04
CA TYR A 157 -1.21 17.44 18.68
C TYR A 157 0.27 17.56 18.31
N GLY A 158 0.75 18.70 17.80
CA GLY A 158 2.09 18.87 17.24
C GLY A 158 3.20 18.44 18.22
N PRO A 159 3.29 19.06 19.41
CA PRO A 159 4.32 18.71 20.40
C PRO A 159 4.26 17.24 20.85
N ILE A 160 3.05 16.68 20.96
CA ILE A 160 2.84 15.29 21.40
C ILE A 160 3.30 14.31 20.32
N VAL A 161 2.91 14.56 19.07
CA VAL A 161 3.28 13.71 17.92
C VAL A 161 4.79 13.72 17.71
N GLU A 162 5.44 14.90 17.75
CA GLU A 162 6.89 15.04 17.61
C GLU A 162 7.67 14.29 18.70
N ALA A 163 7.26 14.47 19.97
CA ALA A 163 7.89 13.77 21.09
C ALA A 163 7.74 12.25 20.98
N ALA A 164 6.52 11.79 20.67
CA ALA A 164 6.24 10.37 20.50
C ALA A 164 6.98 9.77 19.29
N GLU A 165 7.17 10.54 18.20
CA GLU A 165 7.93 10.09 17.02
C GLU A 165 9.41 9.94 17.33
N ALA A 166 10.00 10.87 18.08
CA ALA A 166 11.38 10.77 18.52
C ALA A 166 11.62 9.54 19.42
N GLU A 167 10.72 9.28 20.37
CA GLU A 167 10.77 8.09 21.23
C GLU A 167 10.66 6.80 20.42
N ARG A 168 9.75 6.76 19.44
CA ARG A 168 9.57 5.60 18.53
C ARG A 168 10.83 5.32 17.72
N ILE A 169 11.43 6.34 17.10
CA ILE A 169 12.68 6.17 16.34
C ILE A 169 13.79 5.62 17.25
N ALA A 170 13.86 6.07 18.50
CA ALA A 170 14.84 5.57 19.46
C ALA A 170 14.58 4.10 19.86
N ARG A 171 13.32 3.75 20.17
CA ARG A 171 12.89 2.36 20.48
C ARG A 171 13.22 1.44 19.31
N TRP A 172 12.94 1.88 18.08
CA TRP A 172 13.21 1.12 16.88
C TRP A 172 14.70 0.86 16.65
N LYS A 173 15.54 1.90 16.72
CA LYS A 173 17.01 1.74 16.60
C LYS A 173 17.56 0.76 17.62
N LYS A 174 16.97 0.71 18.82
CA LYS A 174 17.32 -0.27 19.84
C LYS A 174 16.90 -1.69 19.42
N LYS A 175 15.68 -1.89 18.90
CA LYS A 175 15.23 -3.20 18.38
C LYS A 175 16.12 -3.70 17.23
N GLU A 176 16.39 -2.85 16.24
CA GLU A 176 17.27 -3.16 15.10
C GLU A 176 18.67 -3.56 15.56
N LYS A 177 19.24 -2.81 16.51
CA LYS A 177 20.53 -3.16 17.12
C LYS A 177 20.52 -4.53 17.80
N ILE A 178 19.51 -4.80 18.63
CA ILE A 178 19.37 -6.10 19.31
C ILE A 178 19.27 -7.24 18.31
N HIS A 179 18.47 -7.07 17.25
CA HIS A 179 18.32 -8.07 16.20
C HIS A 179 19.68 -8.44 15.56
N HIS A 180 20.46 -7.45 15.14
CA HIS A 180 21.78 -7.70 14.56
C HIS A 180 22.76 -8.30 15.56
N GLU A 181 22.74 -7.87 16.83
CA GLU A 181 23.58 -8.44 17.89
C GLU A 181 23.26 -9.92 18.14
N THR A 182 21.98 -10.29 18.21
CA THR A 182 21.53 -11.68 18.40
C THR A 182 21.90 -12.56 17.22
N ARG A 183 21.70 -12.10 15.98
CA ARG A 183 22.13 -12.85 14.78
C ARG A 183 23.65 -13.03 14.72
N ALA A 184 24.41 -11.98 15.04
CA ALA A 184 25.87 -12.06 15.08
C ALA A 184 26.38 -13.03 16.16
N GLU A 185 25.67 -13.16 17.28
CA GLU A 185 25.97 -14.17 18.30
C GLU A 185 25.61 -15.58 17.81
N ALA A 186 24.45 -15.77 17.18
CA ALA A 186 24.03 -17.05 16.60
C ALA A 186 25.03 -17.56 15.55
N HIS A 187 25.49 -16.69 14.64
CA HIS A 187 26.57 -17.03 13.70
C HIS A 187 27.86 -17.45 14.41
N ARG A 188 28.24 -16.74 15.48
CA ARG A 188 29.44 -17.08 16.26
C ARG A 188 29.31 -18.44 16.96
N ILE A 189 28.16 -18.73 17.55
CA ILE A 189 27.86 -20.03 18.17
C ILE A 189 27.94 -21.13 17.11
N GLN A 190 27.32 -20.93 15.96
CA GLN A 190 27.27 -21.93 14.89
C GLN A 190 28.66 -22.22 14.31
N GLN A 191 29.48 -21.20 14.06
CA GLN A 191 30.88 -21.38 13.65
C GLN A 191 31.72 -22.12 14.70
N GLN A 192 31.45 -21.93 16.00
CA GLN A 192 32.14 -22.66 17.06
C GLN A 192 31.71 -24.13 17.11
N ARG A 193 30.43 -24.43 16.88
CA ARG A 193 29.91 -25.80 16.79
C ARG A 193 30.52 -26.55 15.62
N GLU A 194 30.56 -25.93 14.45
CA GLU A 194 31.17 -26.49 13.24
C GLU A 194 32.65 -26.85 13.48
N LYS A 195 33.43 -25.93 14.08
CA LYS A 195 34.83 -26.20 14.46
C LYS A 195 34.99 -27.37 15.44
N ARG A 196 33.95 -27.70 16.21
CA ARG A 196 33.91 -28.80 17.16
C ARG A 196 33.34 -30.09 16.55
N GLY A 197 32.96 -30.08 15.27
CA GLY A 197 32.33 -31.20 14.58
C GLY A 197 30.92 -31.52 15.09
N LEU A 198 30.24 -30.55 15.69
CA LEU A 198 28.87 -30.68 16.18
C LEU A 198 27.88 -30.32 15.07
N GLU A 199 26.73 -30.98 15.05
CA GLU A 199 25.65 -30.67 14.11
C GLU A 199 25.10 -29.26 14.32
N ALA A 200 24.67 -28.68 13.19
CA ALA A 200 24.01 -27.39 13.16
C ALA A 200 22.69 -27.43 13.92
N GLU A 201 22.44 -26.41 14.74
CA GLU A 201 21.13 -26.24 15.35
C GLU A 201 20.28 -25.27 14.52
N PRO A 202 18.97 -25.53 14.38
CA PRO A 202 18.06 -24.60 13.74
C PRO A 202 18.10 -23.24 14.44
N TYR A 203 18.25 -22.16 13.66
CA TYR A 203 18.07 -20.82 14.19
C TYR A 203 16.58 -20.51 14.25
N LEU A 204 16.04 -20.34 15.47
CA LEU A 204 14.62 -20.10 15.70
C LEU A 204 14.25 -18.60 15.78
N GLY A 205 15.16 -17.71 15.36
CA GLY A 205 14.89 -16.26 15.40
C GLY A 205 14.83 -15.66 16.80
N VAL A 206 14.38 -14.41 16.88
CA VAL A 206 14.07 -13.73 18.14
C VAL A 206 12.57 -13.86 18.39
N THR A 207 12.17 -14.82 19.22
CA THR A 207 10.75 -15.09 19.53
C THR A 207 10.19 -14.25 20.69
N GLU A 208 11.05 -13.66 21.54
CA GLU A 208 10.63 -13.06 22.81
C GLU A 208 10.43 -11.53 22.79
N LEU A 209 10.63 -10.83 21.66
CA LEU A 209 10.55 -9.36 21.60
C LEU A 209 9.26 -8.80 20.97
N ASP A 210 8.33 -9.68 20.64
CA ASP A 210 7.16 -9.31 19.88
C ASP A 210 6.00 -8.99 20.82
N ASP A 211 5.97 -7.75 21.31
CA ASP A 211 4.67 -7.14 21.61
C ASP A 211 3.83 -7.32 20.33
N PRO A 212 2.61 -7.89 20.40
CA PRO A 212 1.76 -8.03 19.22
C PRO A 212 1.62 -6.65 18.58
N PRO A 213 1.65 -6.57 17.22
CA PRO A 213 1.58 -5.28 16.55
C PRO A 213 0.36 -4.54 17.07
N SER A 214 0.55 -3.31 17.52
CA SER A 214 -0.55 -2.61 18.15
C SER A 214 -1.51 -2.09 17.07
N PHE A 215 -2.71 -2.67 16.98
CA PHE A 215 -3.72 -2.43 15.92
C PHE A 215 -4.45 -1.08 16.04
N TYR A 216 -3.70 0.01 16.18
CA TYR A 216 -4.26 1.31 16.52
C TYR A 216 -5.09 1.96 15.40
N THR A 217 -4.90 1.62 14.12
CA THR A 217 -5.62 2.29 13.00
C THR A 217 -7.12 2.17 13.08
N GLN A 218 -7.61 0.96 13.28
CA GLN A 218 -9.04 0.70 13.29
C GLN A 218 -9.67 1.24 14.57
N ARG A 219 -8.98 1.06 15.71
CA ARG A 219 -9.39 1.62 16.99
C ARG A 219 -9.49 3.14 16.95
N VAL A 220 -8.47 3.82 16.42
CA VAL A 220 -8.43 5.28 16.25
C VAL A 220 -9.52 5.74 15.28
N ALA A 221 -9.70 5.06 14.14
CA ALA A 221 -10.76 5.38 13.18
C ALA A 221 -12.16 5.25 13.81
N HIS A 222 -12.44 4.14 14.49
CA HIS A 222 -13.73 3.91 15.15
C HIS A 222 -14.01 4.88 16.32
N GLN A 223 -12.97 5.26 17.05
CA GLN A 223 -13.07 6.31 18.07
C GLN A 223 -13.34 7.68 17.41
N PHE A 224 -12.70 7.96 16.29
CA PHE A 224 -12.84 9.20 15.54
C PHE A 224 -14.20 9.35 14.84
N GLU A 225 -14.85 8.25 14.43
CA GLU A 225 -16.22 8.25 13.89
C GLU A 225 -17.23 8.91 14.85
N LYS A 226 -16.98 8.83 16.16
CA LYS A 226 -17.85 9.39 17.21
C LYS A 226 -17.63 10.89 17.41
N VAL A 227 -16.62 11.48 16.76
CA VAL A 227 -16.28 12.90 16.86
C VAL A 227 -17.15 13.72 15.90
N THR A 228 -18.01 14.56 16.47
CA THR A 228 -19.00 15.36 15.73
C THR A 228 -18.91 16.86 16.02
N THR A 229 -18.25 17.26 17.10
CA THR A 229 -18.01 18.68 17.45
C THR A 229 -16.53 19.03 17.54
N VAL A 230 -16.21 20.33 17.52
CA VAL A 230 -14.82 20.83 17.62
C VAL A 230 -14.24 20.52 19.00
N GLU A 231 -15.05 20.59 20.06
CA GLU A 231 -14.64 20.23 21.42
C GLU A 231 -14.32 18.74 21.51
N GLN A 232 -15.11 17.89 20.87
CA GLN A 232 -14.83 16.45 20.78
C GLN A 232 -13.55 16.18 19.98
N LEU A 233 -13.29 16.93 18.90
CA LEU A 233 -12.05 16.82 18.13
C LEU A 233 -10.83 17.21 18.97
N ARG A 234 -10.95 18.28 19.75
CA ARG A 234 -9.93 18.71 20.70
C ARG A 234 -9.65 17.65 21.76
N SER A 235 -10.70 17.11 22.39
CA SER A 235 -10.58 16.03 23.37
C SER A 235 -9.96 14.77 22.75
N PHE A 236 -10.34 14.44 21.52
CA PHE A 236 -9.77 13.32 20.77
C PHE A 236 -8.24 13.49 20.61
N PHE A 237 -7.76 14.65 20.16
CA PHE A 237 -6.33 14.88 20.04
C PHE A 237 -5.61 14.85 21.39
N LEU A 238 -6.18 15.41 22.45
CA LEU A 238 -5.58 15.32 23.79
C LEU A 238 -5.42 13.87 24.28
N GLN A 239 -6.32 12.97 23.88
CA GLN A 239 -6.31 11.57 24.30
C GLN A 239 -5.45 10.68 23.41
N HIS A 240 -5.41 10.94 22.10
CA HIS A 240 -4.90 9.98 21.11
C HIS A 240 -3.68 10.46 20.32
N SER A 241 -3.21 11.70 20.48
CA SER A 241 -2.11 12.23 19.65
C SER A 241 -0.82 11.41 19.74
N ALA A 242 -0.52 10.82 20.90
CA ALA A 242 0.64 9.94 21.06
C ALA A 242 0.55 8.67 20.18
N ASP A 243 -0.68 8.17 19.99
CA ASP A 243 -0.98 6.93 19.26
C ASP A 243 -1.05 7.12 17.74
N LEU A 244 -1.30 8.34 17.25
CA LEU A 244 -1.50 8.62 15.81
C LEU A 244 -0.32 8.20 14.94
N GLY A 245 0.92 8.29 15.45
CA GLY A 245 2.12 7.86 14.73
C GLY A 245 2.43 6.36 14.80
N VAL A 246 1.73 5.58 15.63
CA VAL A 246 2.08 4.17 15.89
C VAL A 246 1.70 3.23 14.72
N ILE A 247 0.84 3.69 13.82
CA ILE A 247 0.39 2.90 12.65
C ILE A 247 1.42 2.94 11.51
N HIS A 248 2.10 4.07 11.32
CA HIS A 248 3.26 4.11 10.43
C HIS A 248 4.35 3.18 10.94
N GLU A 249 4.45 3.04 12.27
CA GLU A 249 5.36 2.10 12.91
C GLU A 249 4.97 0.66 12.58
N SER A 250 3.74 0.20 12.81
CA SER A 250 3.38 -1.20 12.53
C SER A 250 3.59 -1.60 11.07
N ALA A 251 3.23 -0.74 10.11
CA ALA A 251 3.49 -1.00 8.68
C ALA A 251 5.00 -0.98 8.36
N TYR A 252 5.77 -0.10 8.99
CA TYR A 252 7.23 -0.06 8.84
C TYR A 252 7.92 -1.26 9.50
N GLU A 253 7.50 -1.65 10.70
CA GLU A 253 8.02 -2.80 11.42
C GLU A 253 7.78 -4.07 10.59
N LYS A 254 6.57 -4.23 10.04
CA LYS A 254 6.26 -5.34 9.12
C LYS A 254 7.09 -5.27 7.84
N PHE A 255 7.15 -4.10 7.19
CA PHE A 255 8.01 -3.88 6.01
C PHE A 255 9.46 -4.30 6.27
N TRP A 256 10.02 -3.87 7.40
CA TRP A 256 11.40 -4.19 7.76
C TRP A 256 11.58 -5.67 8.08
N ARG A 257 10.66 -6.31 8.80
CA ARG A 257 10.72 -7.76 9.06
C ARG A 257 10.75 -8.56 7.76
N LEU A 258 9.82 -8.30 6.86
CA LEU A 258 9.73 -9.02 5.59
C LEU A 258 10.95 -8.74 4.71
N LEU A 259 11.45 -7.51 4.74
CA LEU A 259 12.67 -7.15 4.04
C LEU A 259 13.90 -7.87 4.61
N LEU A 260 13.98 -8.04 5.93
CA LEU A 260 15.07 -8.76 6.58
C LEU A 260 15.07 -10.25 6.26
N VAL A 261 13.90 -10.90 6.16
CA VAL A 261 13.80 -12.30 5.72
C VAL A 261 14.53 -12.50 4.38
N LEU A 262 14.44 -11.51 3.49
CA LEU A 262 15.14 -11.53 2.21
C LEU A 262 16.61 -11.08 2.29
N GLN A 263 16.95 -10.16 3.20
CA GLN A 263 18.33 -9.65 3.34
C GLN A 263 19.25 -10.64 4.04
N GLU A 264 18.72 -11.34 5.04
CA GLU A 264 19.45 -12.21 5.96
C GLU A 264 18.64 -13.49 6.21
N PRO A 265 18.52 -14.40 5.21
CA PRO A 265 17.76 -15.64 5.39
C PRO A 265 18.28 -16.45 6.57
N ASP A 266 17.40 -17.09 7.35
CA ASP A 266 17.83 -17.85 8.54
C ASP A 266 18.76 -19.03 8.20
N ASP A 267 18.58 -19.63 7.03
CA ASP A 267 19.46 -20.66 6.49
C ASP A 267 20.90 -20.18 6.31
N SER A 268 21.15 -18.88 6.14
CA SER A 268 22.50 -18.33 6.09
C SER A 268 23.26 -18.48 7.42
N ILE A 269 22.54 -18.59 8.54
CA ILE A 269 23.13 -18.89 9.85
C ILE A 269 23.48 -20.37 9.92
N VAL A 270 22.54 -21.25 9.54
CA VAL A 270 22.67 -22.71 9.66
C VAL A 270 23.70 -23.28 8.68
N TYR A 271 23.67 -22.79 7.44
CA TYR A 271 24.52 -23.21 6.31
C TYR A 271 25.26 -22.00 5.72
N PRO A 272 26.33 -21.52 6.38
CA PRO A 272 27.07 -20.36 5.91
C PRO A 272 27.83 -20.65 4.60
N SER A 273 27.22 -20.34 3.46
CA SER A 273 27.91 -20.25 2.16
C SER A 273 28.67 -18.91 2.07
N GLN A 274 29.76 -18.84 1.28
CA GLN A 274 30.48 -17.57 1.08
C GLN A 274 29.71 -16.55 0.22
N GLU A 275 28.64 -16.95 -0.48
CA GLU A 275 27.92 -16.11 -1.46
C GLU A 275 26.55 -15.60 -0.96
N ASP A 276 25.99 -16.15 0.13
CA ASP A 276 24.60 -15.88 0.57
C ASP A 276 24.44 -15.11 1.88
N ALA A 277 25.53 -14.62 2.48
CA ALA A 277 25.47 -14.09 3.85
C ALA A 277 24.60 -12.83 4.00
N PHE A 278 24.55 -11.95 2.98
CA PHE A 278 23.75 -10.71 3.03
C PHE A 278 23.31 -10.28 1.63
N TYR A 279 22.01 -10.23 1.38
CA TYR A 279 21.47 -9.65 0.16
C TYR A 279 21.39 -8.13 0.31
N SER A 280 22.12 -7.42 -0.57
CA SER A 280 21.97 -5.97 -0.67
C SER A 280 20.56 -5.60 -1.13
N LEU A 281 20.11 -4.38 -0.83
CA LEU A 281 18.83 -3.88 -1.35
C LEU A 281 18.76 -3.94 -2.88
N ASP A 282 19.89 -3.71 -3.56
CA ASP A 282 19.99 -3.87 -5.01
C ASP A 282 19.82 -5.33 -5.44
N LYS A 283 20.43 -6.29 -4.73
CA LYS A 283 20.26 -7.74 -4.99
C LYS A 283 18.80 -8.15 -4.78
N ILE A 284 18.18 -7.75 -3.67
CA ILE A 284 16.75 -8.01 -3.43
C ILE A 284 15.88 -7.40 -4.51
N ALA A 285 16.09 -6.11 -4.79
CA ALA A 285 15.32 -5.43 -5.80
C ALA A 285 15.52 -6.08 -7.16
N GLN A 286 16.70 -6.60 -7.50
CA GLN A 286 16.94 -7.30 -8.76
C GLN A 286 16.35 -8.71 -8.80
N THR A 287 16.47 -9.48 -7.72
CA THR A 287 16.01 -10.87 -7.64
C THR A 287 14.50 -10.96 -7.51
N TYR A 288 13.92 -10.15 -6.64
CA TYR A 288 12.53 -10.31 -6.19
C TYR A 288 11.58 -9.23 -6.72
N PHE A 289 12.06 -7.99 -6.92
CA PHE A 289 11.19 -6.91 -7.40
C PHE A 289 11.32 -6.69 -8.91
N ARG A 290 12.51 -6.69 -9.47
CA ARG A 290 12.75 -6.28 -10.85
C ARG A 290 12.03 -7.19 -11.82
N MET A 291 12.08 -8.50 -11.55
CA MET A 291 11.51 -9.54 -12.43
C MET A 291 11.83 -9.17 -13.90
N HIS A 292 10.82 -8.94 -14.74
CA HIS A 292 10.99 -8.47 -16.12
C HIS A 292 10.58 -7.00 -16.35
N VAL A 293 10.31 -6.25 -15.28
CA VAL A 293 9.98 -4.82 -15.38
C VAL A 293 11.21 -4.02 -15.81
N PRO A 294 11.16 -3.28 -16.95
CA PRO A 294 12.33 -2.58 -17.45
C PRO A 294 12.77 -1.44 -16.52
N VAL A 295 14.09 -1.22 -16.40
CA VAL A 295 14.68 -0.22 -15.48
C VAL A 295 14.75 1.18 -16.08
N ASP A 296 14.80 1.27 -17.40
CA ASP A 296 14.99 2.54 -18.09
C ASP A 296 13.81 3.49 -17.87
N LYS A 297 14.04 4.79 -18.03
CA LYS A 297 12.98 5.80 -17.86
C LYS A 297 12.14 6.00 -19.12
N LYS A 298 12.50 5.38 -20.24
CA LYS A 298 11.79 5.59 -21.49
C LYS A 298 10.51 4.75 -21.44
N THR A 299 9.42 5.39 -21.84
CA THR A 299 8.12 4.73 -22.00
C THR A 299 7.55 5.00 -23.39
N ALA A 300 8.39 5.55 -24.28
CA ALA A 300 8.07 5.73 -25.68
C ALA A 300 8.05 4.34 -26.33
N GLY A 301 6.88 3.94 -26.85
CA GLY A 301 6.65 2.59 -27.37
C GLY A 301 5.80 1.70 -26.44
N TYR A 302 5.65 2.05 -25.16
CA TYR A 302 4.82 1.25 -24.26
C TYR A 302 3.33 1.52 -24.43
N ASP A 303 2.51 0.49 -24.33
CA ASP A 303 1.06 0.61 -24.22
C ASP A 303 0.63 1.17 -22.86
N TYR A 304 -0.67 1.22 -22.61
CA TYR A 304 -1.24 1.71 -21.35
C TYR A 304 -0.88 0.81 -20.16
N LEU A 305 -0.98 -0.51 -20.31
CA LEU A 305 -0.79 -1.50 -19.25
C LEU A 305 0.67 -1.55 -18.81
N GLN A 306 1.61 -1.61 -19.77
CA GLN A 306 3.05 -1.53 -19.52
C GLN A 306 3.42 -0.25 -18.77
N LYS A 307 2.87 0.91 -19.18
CA LYS A 307 3.06 2.18 -18.46
C LYS A 307 2.48 2.15 -17.06
N ALA A 308 1.29 1.57 -16.89
CA ALA A 308 0.60 1.49 -15.61
C ALA A 308 1.34 0.58 -14.62
N VAL A 309 1.77 -0.61 -15.06
CA VAL A 309 2.54 -1.55 -14.23
C VAL A 309 3.89 -0.91 -13.87
N LYS A 310 4.67 -0.46 -14.85
CA LYS A 310 5.99 0.14 -14.60
C LYS A 310 5.96 1.35 -13.67
N LYS A 311 4.98 2.25 -13.83
CA LYS A 311 4.83 3.43 -12.96
C LYS A 311 4.59 3.04 -11.50
N ASN A 312 3.87 1.95 -11.29
CA ASN A 312 3.38 1.53 -9.99
C ASN A 312 4.25 0.43 -9.36
N TRP A 313 5.29 -0.04 -10.04
CA TRP A 313 6.12 -1.12 -9.56
C TRP A 313 7.26 -0.59 -8.65
N PRO A 314 7.43 -1.10 -7.41
CA PRO A 314 8.44 -0.59 -6.50
C PRO A 314 9.86 -0.84 -7.01
N GLY A 315 10.70 0.20 -6.94
CA GLY A 315 12.11 0.13 -7.35
C GLY A 315 13.07 0.28 -6.17
N THR A 316 14.36 -0.04 -6.38
CA THR A 316 15.40 0.03 -5.33
C THR A 316 15.45 1.38 -4.63
N SER A 317 15.37 2.48 -5.40
CA SER A 317 15.45 3.83 -4.83
C SER A 317 14.26 4.18 -3.93
N GLU A 318 13.10 3.56 -4.17
CA GLU A 318 11.91 3.72 -3.35
C GLU A 318 12.06 2.93 -2.04
N LEU A 319 12.47 1.66 -2.14
CA LEU A 319 12.77 0.80 -0.99
C LEU A 319 13.84 1.41 -0.07
N GLN A 320 14.89 2.00 -0.64
CA GLN A 320 15.92 2.71 0.13
C GLN A 320 15.36 3.92 0.89
N LYS A 321 14.45 4.69 0.28
CA LYS A 321 13.81 5.83 0.96
C LYS A 321 12.86 5.36 2.06
N MET A 322 12.11 4.28 1.84
CA MET A 322 11.26 3.67 2.87
C MET A 322 12.11 3.17 4.03
N LYS A 323 13.16 2.37 3.78
CA LYS A 323 14.09 1.88 4.81
C LYS A 323 14.79 3.01 5.57
N ALA A 324 15.13 4.10 4.89
CA ALA A 324 15.70 5.28 5.51
C ALA A 324 14.65 6.17 6.23
N ARG A 325 13.38 5.75 6.29
CA ARG A 325 12.23 6.49 6.84
C ARG A 325 12.08 7.91 6.25
N LYS A 326 12.48 8.11 5.00
CA LYS A 326 12.33 9.39 4.27
C LYS A 326 10.96 9.55 3.63
N ILE A 327 10.30 8.42 3.39
CA ILE A 327 8.93 8.33 2.88
C ILE A 327 8.22 7.22 3.65
N ASP A 328 6.89 7.27 3.67
CA ASP A 328 6.08 6.18 4.17
C ASP A 328 6.26 4.90 3.35
N VAL A 329 6.02 3.76 4.00
CA VAL A 329 5.92 2.47 3.33
C VAL A 329 4.76 2.50 2.34
N SER A 330 5.05 2.24 1.06
CA SER A 330 4.01 2.17 0.03
C SER A 330 3.24 0.86 0.12
N ARG A 331 1.96 0.91 -0.24
CA ARG A 331 1.08 -0.25 -0.18
C ARG A 331 1.61 -1.39 -1.06
N LYS A 332 2.09 -1.02 -2.25
CA LYS A 332 2.56 -1.98 -3.24
C LYS A 332 3.86 -2.66 -2.83
N ALA A 333 4.80 -1.92 -2.22
CA ALA A 333 6.03 -2.51 -1.71
C ALA A 333 5.76 -3.49 -0.57
N LEU A 334 4.90 -3.10 0.38
CA LEU A 334 4.54 -3.98 1.48
C LEU A 334 3.78 -5.23 1.01
N LEU A 335 2.83 -5.06 0.08
CA LEU A 335 2.09 -6.16 -0.52
C LEU A 335 3.03 -7.12 -1.28
N LEU A 336 3.95 -6.62 -2.11
CA LEU A 336 4.89 -7.49 -2.82
C LEU A 336 5.80 -8.26 -1.87
N LEU A 337 6.32 -7.61 -0.81
CA LEU A 337 7.10 -8.32 0.21
C LEU A 337 6.27 -9.45 0.84
N PHE A 338 5.04 -9.16 1.26
CA PHE A 338 4.15 -10.12 1.88
C PHE A 338 3.84 -11.34 0.99
N LEU A 339 3.74 -11.11 -0.32
CA LEU A 339 3.53 -12.16 -1.32
C LEU A 339 4.81 -12.96 -1.60
N ILE A 340 5.95 -12.30 -1.74
CA ILE A 340 7.24 -12.92 -2.09
C ILE A 340 7.78 -13.77 -0.95
N THR A 341 7.58 -13.34 0.30
CA THR A 341 7.97 -14.11 1.48
C THR A 341 6.91 -15.13 1.89
N GLU A 342 5.77 -15.19 1.19
CA GLU A 342 4.60 -16.02 1.51
C GLU A 342 4.15 -15.91 2.98
N ASP A 343 4.36 -14.73 3.58
CA ASP A 343 4.14 -14.50 5.00
C ASP A 343 2.65 -14.62 5.37
N PHE A 344 1.73 -14.52 4.40
CA PHE A 344 0.31 -14.79 4.58
C PHE A 344 -0.01 -16.20 5.09
N LEU A 345 0.89 -17.18 4.88
CA LEU A 345 0.73 -18.55 5.37
C LEU A 345 1.08 -18.69 6.86
N PHE A 346 1.88 -17.77 7.41
CA PHE A 346 2.46 -17.92 8.76
C PHE A 346 2.30 -16.67 9.65
N SER A 347 1.66 -15.60 9.15
CA SER A 347 1.58 -14.33 9.86
C SER A 347 0.63 -14.38 11.07
N ASP A 348 1.21 -14.60 12.25
CA ASP A 348 0.50 -14.52 13.53
C ASP A 348 -0.12 -13.14 13.79
N ASP A 349 0.48 -12.07 13.23
CA ASP A 349 -0.03 -10.69 13.33
C ASP A 349 -1.50 -10.55 12.90
N LEU A 350 -1.98 -11.41 11.98
CA LEU A 350 -3.36 -11.35 11.49
C LEU A 350 -4.38 -11.86 12.51
N GLN A 351 -3.96 -12.71 13.45
CA GLN A 351 -4.84 -13.29 14.49
C GLN A 351 -5.31 -12.24 15.50
N TYR A 352 -4.60 -11.11 15.60
CA TYR A 352 -4.87 -10.08 16.59
C TYR A 352 -5.58 -8.85 15.98
N SER A 353 -5.89 -8.88 14.68
CA SER A 353 -6.69 -7.83 14.04
C SER A 353 -8.07 -7.74 14.67
N ASP A 354 -8.66 -6.55 14.85
CA ASP A 354 -10.06 -6.44 15.32
C ASP A 354 -11.06 -7.05 14.30
N GLN A 355 -10.62 -7.29 13.06
CA GLN A 355 -11.35 -8.03 12.02
C GLN A 355 -11.02 -9.54 12.00
N SER A 356 -10.21 -10.04 12.93
CA SER A 356 -9.88 -11.47 13.08
C SER A 356 -11.05 -12.33 13.58
N GLU A 357 -12.16 -11.70 14.00
CA GLU A 357 -13.45 -12.41 14.15
C GLU A 357 -13.95 -12.97 12.81
N GLU A 358 -13.38 -12.55 11.67
CA GLU A 358 -13.54 -13.24 10.40
C GLU A 358 -12.63 -14.47 10.33
N ASP A 359 -13.23 -15.63 10.05
CA ASP A 359 -12.64 -16.92 9.68
C ASP A 359 -11.26 -16.85 8.96
N ALA A 360 -11.06 -15.83 8.10
CA ALA A 360 -9.86 -15.60 7.29
C ALA A 360 -8.51 -15.58 8.04
N ALA A 361 -8.45 -15.24 9.33
CA ALA A 361 -7.19 -15.25 10.08
C ALA A 361 -6.66 -16.68 10.26
N TRP A 362 -7.53 -17.66 10.44
CA TRP A 362 -7.20 -19.02 10.88
C TRP A 362 -7.10 -20.05 9.75
N PHE A 363 -7.81 -19.86 8.63
CA PHE A 363 -7.85 -20.85 7.55
C PHE A 363 -6.63 -20.75 6.65
N LEU A 364 -5.87 -21.85 6.51
CA LEU A 364 -4.89 -22.01 5.42
C LEU A 364 -5.55 -22.72 4.25
N PRO A 365 -5.18 -22.37 3.00
CA PRO A 365 -5.65 -23.12 1.84
C PRO A 365 -5.20 -24.57 1.96
N GLN A 366 -6.13 -25.51 1.82
CA GLN A 366 -5.84 -26.95 1.88
C GLN A 366 -5.56 -27.50 0.49
N GLU A 367 -4.68 -28.50 0.38
CA GLU A 367 -4.28 -29.06 -0.92
C GLU A 367 -5.45 -29.70 -1.69
N ASP A 368 -6.49 -30.18 -0.99
CA ASP A 368 -7.68 -30.81 -1.55
C ASP A 368 -8.81 -29.82 -1.89
N GLU A 369 -8.68 -28.56 -1.51
CA GLU A 369 -9.61 -27.50 -1.90
C GLU A 369 -9.53 -27.20 -3.40
N SER A 370 -10.63 -26.71 -3.97
CA SER A 370 -10.60 -26.27 -5.36
C SER A 370 -9.67 -25.04 -5.50
N PRO A 371 -9.01 -24.84 -6.66
CA PRO A 371 -8.18 -23.65 -6.88
C PRO A 371 -8.92 -22.32 -6.63
N ARG A 372 -10.23 -22.33 -6.82
CA ARG A 372 -11.11 -21.19 -6.52
C ARG A 372 -11.20 -20.93 -5.02
N ASP A 373 -11.39 -21.97 -4.22
CA ASP A 373 -11.55 -21.82 -2.76
C ASP A 373 -10.20 -21.41 -2.12
N GLN A 374 -9.09 -21.99 -2.60
CA GLN A 374 -7.74 -21.56 -2.20
C GLN A 374 -7.52 -20.07 -2.51
N LEU A 375 -7.91 -19.61 -3.70
CA LEU A 375 -7.85 -18.19 -4.08
C LEU A 375 -8.67 -17.32 -3.14
N GLU A 376 -9.89 -17.73 -2.75
CA GLU A 376 -10.73 -16.96 -1.83
C GLU A 376 -10.12 -16.82 -0.43
N ILE A 377 -9.50 -17.89 0.08
CA ILE A 377 -8.82 -17.87 1.37
C ILE A 377 -7.62 -16.91 1.33
N VAL A 378 -6.76 -17.06 0.32
CA VAL A 378 -5.57 -16.21 0.17
C VAL A 378 -5.96 -14.74 -0.06
N LEU A 379 -6.99 -14.49 -0.87
CA LEU A 379 -7.54 -13.15 -1.11
C LEU A 379 -8.08 -12.52 0.18
N SER A 380 -8.78 -13.29 1.00
CA SER A 380 -9.29 -12.85 2.29
C SER A 380 -8.15 -12.47 3.23
N LYS A 381 -7.08 -13.29 3.30
CA LYS A 381 -5.87 -13.00 4.08
C LYS A 381 -5.13 -11.75 3.63
N ILE A 382 -4.95 -11.58 2.31
CA ILE A 382 -4.29 -10.39 1.77
C ILE A 382 -5.09 -9.13 2.08
N ASN A 383 -6.42 -9.19 1.95
CA ASN A 383 -7.26 -8.04 2.28
C ASN A 383 -7.26 -7.75 3.78
N LEU A 384 -7.25 -8.78 4.64
CA LEU A 384 -7.10 -8.62 6.08
C LEU A 384 -5.74 -7.99 6.43
N PHE A 385 -4.66 -8.44 5.79
CA PHE A 385 -3.33 -7.85 5.93
C PHE A 385 -3.33 -6.35 5.56
N LEU A 386 -3.85 -6.01 4.39
CA LEU A 386 -3.89 -4.62 3.92
C LEU A 386 -4.68 -3.74 4.90
N VAL A 387 -5.86 -4.17 5.33
CA VAL A 387 -6.69 -3.40 6.27
C VAL A 387 -6.04 -3.29 7.65
N THR A 388 -5.38 -4.35 8.12
CA THR A 388 -4.60 -4.38 9.36
C THR A 388 -3.55 -3.27 9.39
N TYR A 389 -2.85 -3.03 8.28
CA TYR A 389 -1.85 -1.96 8.16
C TYR A 389 -2.40 -0.63 7.61
N GLY A 390 -3.72 -0.44 7.61
CA GLY A 390 -4.37 0.82 7.22
C GLY A 390 -4.30 1.11 5.72
N MET A 391 -4.17 0.08 4.91
CA MET A 391 -4.08 0.16 3.45
C MET A 391 -5.39 -0.28 2.79
N ASN A 392 -5.61 0.19 1.56
CA ASN A 392 -6.77 -0.24 0.79
C ASN A 392 -6.65 -1.72 0.42
N GLN A 393 -7.78 -2.41 0.42
CA GLN A 393 -7.93 -3.76 -0.12
C GLN A 393 -7.58 -3.83 -1.61
N LEU A 394 -7.43 -5.04 -2.16
CA LEU A 394 -7.24 -5.23 -3.60
C LEU A 394 -8.46 -4.73 -4.39
N ASP A 395 -8.23 -3.86 -5.38
CA ASP A 395 -9.26 -3.38 -6.31
C ASP A 395 -9.00 -3.96 -7.73
N PRO A 396 -9.79 -4.93 -8.19
CA PRO A 396 -9.76 -5.43 -9.56
C PRO A 396 -10.06 -4.35 -10.62
N GLY A 397 -10.35 -3.10 -10.26
CA GLY A 397 -10.36 -1.97 -11.19
C GLY A 397 -9.00 -1.29 -11.37
N SER A 398 -7.96 -1.73 -10.64
CA SER A 398 -6.57 -1.25 -10.70
C SER A 398 -5.71 -2.24 -11.48
N PRO A 399 -4.94 -1.81 -12.50
CA PRO A 399 -4.07 -2.70 -13.28
C PRO A 399 -3.08 -3.50 -12.42
N PHE A 400 -2.50 -2.89 -11.39
CA PHE A 400 -1.56 -3.56 -10.50
C PHE A 400 -2.25 -4.66 -9.67
N ASP A 401 -3.41 -4.37 -9.09
CA ASP A 401 -4.13 -5.35 -8.26
C ASP A 401 -4.74 -6.47 -9.12
N CYS A 402 -5.16 -6.17 -10.36
CA CYS A 402 -5.53 -7.21 -11.34
C CYS A 402 -4.40 -8.19 -11.59
N LEU A 403 -3.18 -7.69 -11.79
CA LEU A 403 -1.99 -8.52 -11.99
C LEU A 403 -1.71 -9.41 -10.76
N VAL A 404 -1.88 -8.86 -9.55
CA VAL A 404 -1.77 -9.62 -8.30
C VAL A 404 -2.83 -10.72 -8.21
N LEU A 405 -4.09 -10.38 -8.42
CA LEU A 405 -5.20 -11.35 -8.39
C LEU A 405 -5.02 -12.47 -9.41
N TYR A 406 -4.51 -12.13 -10.59
CA TYR A 406 -4.19 -13.11 -11.61
C TYR A 406 -3.05 -14.04 -11.18
N ALA A 407 -1.94 -13.51 -10.67
CA ALA A 407 -0.81 -14.33 -10.22
C ALA A 407 -1.24 -15.31 -9.11
N LEU A 408 -2.20 -14.91 -8.26
CA LEU A 408 -2.81 -15.79 -7.26
C LEU A 408 -3.72 -16.86 -7.88
N ALA A 409 -4.49 -16.51 -8.91
CA ALA A 409 -5.41 -17.43 -9.61
C ALA A 409 -4.71 -18.35 -10.63
N ALA A 410 -3.44 -18.08 -10.94
CA ALA A 410 -2.68 -18.76 -11.98
C ALA A 410 -2.41 -20.23 -11.65
N THR A 411 -2.72 -21.10 -12.61
CA THR A 411 -2.55 -22.56 -12.54
C THR A 411 -1.38 -23.10 -13.38
N TYR A 412 -0.61 -22.22 -14.04
CA TYR A 412 0.55 -22.61 -14.84
C TYR A 412 1.80 -22.82 -13.97
N GLU A 413 2.80 -23.50 -14.53
CA GLU A 413 4.02 -23.97 -13.86
C GLU A 413 4.77 -22.83 -13.14
N GLY A 414 5.15 -23.10 -11.87
CA GLY A 414 5.92 -22.24 -10.98
C GLY A 414 5.80 -22.78 -9.55
N GLU A 415 6.93 -23.05 -8.89
CA GLU A 415 6.92 -23.55 -7.51
C GLU A 415 6.47 -22.47 -6.53
N PHE A 416 6.78 -21.21 -6.84
CA PHE A 416 6.49 -20.07 -5.96
C PHE A 416 5.62 -19.01 -6.63
N LEU A 417 4.92 -18.21 -5.83
CA LEU A 417 4.11 -17.10 -6.35
C LEU A 417 4.95 -16.07 -7.14
N SER A 418 6.21 -15.88 -6.75
CA SER A 418 7.16 -15.01 -7.44
C SER A 418 7.44 -15.45 -8.88
N ASP A 419 7.44 -16.76 -9.16
CA ASP A 419 7.60 -17.31 -10.51
C ASP A 419 6.40 -16.96 -11.38
N LYS A 420 5.19 -17.03 -10.80
CA LYS A 420 3.94 -16.67 -11.50
C LYS A 420 3.96 -15.19 -11.92
N PHE A 421 4.35 -14.30 -11.02
CA PHE A 421 4.56 -12.88 -11.35
C PHE A 421 5.65 -12.69 -12.42
N SER A 422 6.76 -13.42 -12.32
CA SER A 422 7.85 -13.36 -13.29
C SER A 422 7.38 -13.77 -14.69
N CYS A 423 6.62 -14.86 -14.83
CA CYS A 423 6.05 -15.30 -16.11
C CYS A 423 5.08 -14.27 -16.71
N ALA A 424 4.18 -13.73 -15.90
CA ALA A 424 3.24 -12.68 -16.30
C ALA A 424 3.96 -11.42 -16.81
N LEU A 425 4.94 -10.93 -16.05
CA LEU A 425 5.70 -9.74 -16.41
C LEU A 425 6.61 -9.96 -17.61
N ARG A 426 7.14 -11.18 -17.78
CA ARG A 426 7.92 -11.55 -18.96
C ARG A 426 7.09 -11.42 -20.21
N ALA A 427 5.86 -11.94 -20.19
CA ALA A 427 4.98 -11.84 -21.34
C ALA A 427 4.58 -10.37 -21.60
N LEU A 428 4.36 -9.56 -20.56
CA LEU A 428 3.94 -8.17 -20.70
C LEU A 428 5.05 -7.26 -21.25
N PHE A 429 6.30 -7.51 -20.85
CA PHE A 429 7.46 -6.70 -21.24
C PHE A 429 8.38 -7.41 -22.23
N ALA A 430 7.95 -8.54 -22.81
CA ALA A 430 8.70 -9.19 -23.87
C ALA A 430 8.89 -8.17 -25.00
N GLU A 431 10.15 -7.92 -25.36
CA GLU A 431 10.42 -7.25 -26.63
C GLU A 431 9.82 -8.15 -27.71
N GLU A 432 8.98 -7.61 -28.59
CA GLU A 432 8.83 -8.19 -29.92
C GLU A 432 10.26 -8.33 -30.42
N THR A 433 10.78 -9.55 -30.40
CA THR A 433 12.01 -9.89 -31.08
C THR A 433 11.66 -9.71 -32.54
N ALA A 434 11.84 -8.48 -33.03
CA ALA A 434 11.88 -8.17 -34.43
C ALA A 434 12.99 -9.05 -34.98
N ASP A 435 12.59 -10.17 -35.57
CA ASP A 435 13.45 -11.10 -36.26
C ASP A 435 14.29 -10.28 -37.23
N PRO A 436 15.63 -10.22 -37.09
CA PRO A 436 16.45 -9.46 -38.00
C PRO A 436 16.41 -10.18 -39.34
N GLN A 437 15.59 -9.67 -40.27
CA GLN A 437 15.65 -10.05 -41.69
C GLN A 437 17.01 -9.74 -42.31
#